data_AF-E1RGI3-F1
#
_entry.id   AF-E1RGI3-F1
#
_cell.length_a   1.000
_cell.length_b   1.000
_cell.length_c   1.000
_cell.angle_alpha   90.00
_cell.angle_beta   90.00
_cell.angle_gamma   90.00
#
_symmetry.space_group_name_H-M   'P 1'
#
loop_
_entity.id
_entity.type
_entity.pdbx_description
1 polymer ?
#
loop_
_entity_poly.entity_id
_entity_poly.type
_entity_poly.pdbx_seq_one_letter_code
_entity_poly.pdbx_strand_id
1 'polypeptide(L)'
;MKEYLGRDTVRKKTENLFEKCSTEDFQELQKRLINLGYVQRGSDPVSAEFHHTGAGLLLDVEFDKDNGIHSYELLTTEEMEEKHRKFRW
;
A
#
# COMPACT_ATOMS: atom_id res chain seq x y z
N MET A 1 12.36 7.10 -21.37
CA MET A 1 12.73 7.56 -20.02
C MET A 1 11.73 6.94 -19.06
N LYS A 2 12.17 6.13 -18.08
CA LYS A 2 11.27 5.77 -16.98
C LYS A 2 11.16 7.02 -16.12
N GLU A 3 10.03 7.71 -16.22
CA GLU A 3 9.71 8.78 -15.27
C GLU A 3 9.65 8.12 -13.89
N TYR A 4 10.73 8.30 -13.11
CA TYR A 4 10.70 7.97 -11.70
C TYR A 4 9.71 8.95 -11.08
N LEU A 5 8.45 8.53 -11.00
CA LEU A 5 7.43 9.23 -10.22
C LEU A 5 8.03 9.44 -8.83
N GLY A 6 8.27 10.70 -8.48
CA GLY A 6 8.85 11.05 -7.19
C GLY A 6 7.98 10.48 -6.06
N ARG A 7 8.60 10.19 -4.91
CA ARG A 7 7.92 9.62 -3.73
C ARG A 7 6.61 10.34 -3.40
N ASP A 8 6.61 11.67 -3.46
CA ASP A 8 5.43 12.52 -3.22
C ASP A 8 4.30 12.27 -4.24
N THR A 9 4.64 12.06 -5.51
CA THR A 9 3.67 11.78 -6.57
C THR A 9 3.08 10.39 -6.43
N VAL A 10 3.89 9.38 -6.12
CA VAL A 10 3.42 8.01 -5.88
C VAL A 10 2.48 7.98 -4.67
N ARG A 11 2.86 8.69 -3.60
CA ARG A 11 2.04 8.84 -2.40
C ARG A 11 0.67 9.46 -2.71
N LYS A 12 0.63 10.63 -3.34
CA LYS A 12 -0.63 11.29 -3.72
C LYS A 12 -1.49 10.44 -4.65
N LYS A 13 -0.89 9.72 -5.60
CA LYS A 13 -1.63 8.80 -6.48
C LYS A 13 -2.22 7.63 -5.69
N THR A 14 -1.50 7.12 -4.70
CA THR A 14 -1.96 6.03 -3.83
C THR A 14 -3.10 6.52 -2.95
N GLU A 15 -2.98 7.66 -2.28
CA GLU A 15 -4.06 8.27 -1.47
C GLU A 15 -5.31 8.52 -2.31
N ASN A 16 -5.16 9.07 -3.52
CA ASN A 16 -6.27 9.29 -4.45
C ASN A 16 -6.91 7.98 -4.93
N LEU A 17 -6.13 6.90 -5.07
CA LEU A 17 -6.70 5.57 -5.33
C LEU A 17 -7.62 5.18 -4.19
N PHE A 18 -7.18 5.23 -2.93
CA PHE A 18 -8.03 4.85 -1.80
C PHE A 18 -9.25 5.76 -1.64
N GLU A 19 -9.13 7.09 -1.86
CA GLU A 19 -10.28 8.00 -1.85
C GLU A 19 -11.33 7.65 -2.91
N LYS A 20 -10.91 7.18 -4.09
CA LYS A 20 -11.83 6.78 -5.16
C LYS A 20 -12.32 5.34 -5.02
N CYS A 21 -11.54 4.49 -4.36
CA CYS A 21 -11.71 3.05 -4.29
C CYS A 21 -12.48 2.62 -3.03
N SER A 22 -13.04 3.55 -2.24
CA SER A 22 -13.90 3.27 -1.07
C SER A 22 -15.10 2.32 -1.35
N THR A 23 -15.40 2.03 -2.61
CA THR A 23 -16.47 1.10 -3.04
C THR A 23 -16.03 0.07 -4.07
N GLU A 24 -14.75 0.01 -4.45
CA GLU A 24 -14.24 -0.89 -5.48
C GLU A 24 -13.61 -2.16 -4.85
N ASP A 25 -13.72 -3.27 -5.56
CA ASP A 25 -13.19 -4.58 -5.16
C ASP A 25 -11.66 -4.54 -4.98
N PHE A 26 -11.15 -5.18 -3.92
CA PHE A 26 -9.71 -5.25 -3.63
C PHE A 26 -8.88 -5.72 -4.83
N GLN A 27 -9.42 -6.61 -5.68
CA GLN A 27 -8.72 -7.06 -6.88
C GLN A 27 -8.42 -5.92 -7.86
N GLU A 28 -9.31 -4.93 -7.96
CA GLU A 28 -9.10 -3.78 -8.82
C GLU A 28 -8.08 -2.81 -8.22
N LEU A 29 -8.15 -2.58 -6.90
CA LEU A 29 -7.13 -1.83 -6.17
C LEU A 29 -5.75 -2.47 -6.36
N GLN A 30 -5.63 -3.78 -6.16
CA GLN A 30 -4.39 -4.53 -6.32
C GLN A 30 -3.81 -4.36 -7.72
N LYS A 31 -4.62 -4.48 -8.78
CA LYS A 31 -4.17 -4.24 -10.17
C LYS A 31 -3.65 -2.82 -10.36
N ARG A 32 -4.33 -1.81 -9.80
CA ARG A 32 -3.90 -0.40 -9.89
C ARG A 32 -2.60 -0.16 -9.14
N LEU A 33 -2.42 -0.76 -7.96
CA LEU A 33 -1.18 -0.71 -7.18
C LEU A 33 0.00 -1.35 -7.94
N ILE A 34 -0.20 -2.53 -8.52
CA ILE A 34 0.81 -3.19 -9.36
C ILE A 34 1.21 -2.31 -10.55
N ASN A 35 0.23 -1.67 -11.19
CA ASN A 35 0.47 -0.75 -12.31
C ASN A 35 1.23 0.52 -11.89
N LEU A 36 1.03 0.97 -10.65
CA LEU A 36 1.84 2.05 -10.08
C LEU A 36 3.28 1.63 -9.77
N GLY A 37 3.60 0.34 -9.76
CA GLY A 37 4.92 -0.19 -9.47
C GLY A 37 5.07 -0.76 -8.05
N TYR A 38 3.97 -0.95 -7.33
CA TYR A 38 3.98 -1.70 -6.08
C TYR A 38 4.10 -3.20 -6.34
N VAL A 39 4.79 -3.88 -5.43
CA VAL A 39 4.96 -5.33 -5.42
C VAL A 39 4.38 -5.86 -4.12
N GLN A 40 3.45 -6.80 -4.20
CA GLN A 40 2.91 -7.44 -3.01
C GLN A 40 3.99 -8.31 -2.35
N ARG A 41 4.22 -8.11 -1.05
CA ARG A 41 5.23 -8.83 -0.26
C ARG A 41 4.61 -9.76 0.77
N GLY A 42 3.48 -9.37 1.35
CA GLY A 42 2.71 -10.13 2.31
C GLY A 42 1.24 -10.16 1.92
N SER A 43 0.59 -11.29 2.16
CA SER A 43 -0.86 -11.40 2.06
C SER A 43 -1.33 -12.25 3.22
N ASP A 44 -1.87 -11.58 4.21
CA ASP A 44 -2.57 -12.17 5.32
C ASP A 44 -4.08 -12.18 5.03
N PRO A 45 -4.85 -13.05 5.69
CA PRO A 45 -6.30 -13.06 5.54
C PRO A 45 -6.96 -11.77 6.06
N VAL A 46 -6.25 -10.97 6.86
CA VAL A 46 -6.74 -9.72 7.45
C VAL A 46 -5.99 -8.48 6.95
N SER A 47 -4.88 -8.64 6.22
CA SER A 47 -4.14 -7.51 5.66
C SER A 47 -3.30 -7.89 4.44
N ALA A 48 -2.94 -6.91 3.61
CA ALA A 48 -2.04 -7.10 2.48
C ALA A 48 -0.96 -6.01 2.44
N GLU A 49 0.29 -6.45 2.30
CA GLU A 49 1.46 -5.59 2.27
C GLU A 49 1.99 -5.42 0.86
N PHE A 50 2.16 -4.17 0.45
CA PHE A 50 2.64 -3.76 -0.87
C PHE A 50 3.87 -2.85 -0.74
N HIS A 51 4.92 -3.13 -1.50
CA HIS A 51 6.17 -2.37 -1.46
C HIS A 51 6.47 -1.74 -2.81
N HIS A 52 6.76 -0.45 -2.83
CA HIS A 52 7.20 0.27 -4.01
C HIS A 52 8.71 0.55 -3.96
N THR A 53 9.52 -0.39 -4.46
CA THR A 53 11.00 -0.30 -4.43
C THR A 53 11.54 0.97 -5.08
N GLY A 54 10.88 1.47 -6.14
CA GLY A 54 11.31 2.69 -6.84
C GLY A 54 11.13 3.99 -6.05
N ALA A 55 10.30 3.97 -5.00
CA ALA A 55 9.96 5.16 -4.20
C ALA A 55 10.32 4.98 -2.70
N GLY A 56 10.65 3.75 -2.28
CA GLY A 56 10.87 3.42 -0.86
C GLY A 56 9.59 3.59 -0.04
N LEU A 57 8.45 3.22 -0.61
CA LEU A 57 7.14 3.29 0.04
C LEU A 57 6.62 1.88 0.31
N LEU A 58 5.83 1.79 1.36
CA LEU A 58 5.26 0.58 1.90
C LEU A 58 3.80 0.88 2.23
N LEU A 59 2.90 0.08 1.69
CA LEU A 59 1.47 0.24 1.83
C LEU A 59 0.94 -1.03 2.48
N ASP A 60 0.40 -0.88 3.67
CA ASP A 60 -0.32 -1.91 4.39
C ASP A 60 -1.82 -1.64 4.24
N VAL A 61 -2.58 -2.64 3.85
CA VAL A 61 -4.03 -2.54 3.65
C VAL A 61 -4.68 -3.56 4.55
N GLU A 62 -5.49 -3.11 5.50
CA GLU A 62 -6.23 -3.98 6.40
C GLU A 62 -7.63 -4.23 5.86
N PHE A 63 -8.09 -5.47 5.97
CA PHE A 63 -9.40 -5.91 5.50
C PHE A 63 -10.38 -6.12 6.66
N ASP A 64 -11.64 -5.77 6.41
CA ASP A 64 -12.74 -6.13 7.28
C ASP A 64 -13.17 -7.58 7.06
N LYS A 65 -14.07 -8.11 7.90
CA LYS A 65 -14.54 -9.50 7.84
C LYS A 65 -15.25 -9.85 6.53
N ASP A 66 -15.74 -8.85 5.82
CA ASP A 66 -16.39 -8.97 4.52
C ASP A 66 -15.41 -8.78 3.33
N ASN A 67 -14.09 -8.89 3.56
CA ASN A 67 -13.04 -8.63 2.56
C ASN A 67 -13.04 -7.20 1.98
N GLY A 68 -13.78 -6.27 2.59
CA GLY A 68 -13.70 -4.84 2.29
C GLY A 68 -12.43 -4.21 2.87
N ILE A 69 -11.97 -3.10 2.31
CA ILE A 69 -10.85 -2.34 2.89
C ILE A 69 -11.34 -1.68 4.18
N HIS A 70 -10.82 -2.10 5.33
CA HIS A 70 -11.12 -1.51 6.63
C HIS A 70 -10.29 -0.24 6.83
N SER A 71 -8.98 -0.35 6.63
CA SER A 71 -8.02 0.74 6.80
C SER A 71 -6.82 0.57 5.87
N TYR A 72 -6.06 1.63 5.65
CA TYR A 72 -4.79 1.54 4.92
C TYR A 72 -3.75 2.46 5.58
N GLU A 73 -2.52 1.99 5.61
CA GLU A 73 -1.35 2.74 6.09
C GLU A 73 -0.31 2.81 4.99
N LEU A 74 0.03 4.04 4.59
CA LEU A 74 1.11 4.29 3.65
C LEU A 74 2.30 4.90 4.41
N LEU A 75 3.35 4.10 4.57
CA LEU A 75 4.56 4.43 5.30
C LEU A 75 5.77 4.40 4.38
N THR A 76 6.83 5.12 4.74
CA THR A 76 8.14 4.88 4.15
C THR A 76 8.75 3.60 4.70
N THR A 77 9.73 3.04 3.99
CA THR A 77 10.53 1.91 4.50
C THR A 77 11.10 2.19 5.90
N GLU A 78 11.55 3.43 6.15
CA GLU A 78 12.13 3.83 7.44
C GLU A 78 11.08 3.82 8.57
N GLU A 79 9.90 4.38 8.32
CA GLU A 79 8.78 4.38 9.28
C GLU A 79 8.26 2.97 9.56
N MET A 80 8.22 2.10 8.55
CA MET A 80 7.79 0.71 8.73
C MET A 80 8.81 -0.11 9.53
N GLU A 81 10.11 0.09 9.29
CA GLU A 81 11.16 -0.53 10.10
C GLU A 81 11.13 -0.05 11.56
N GLU A 82 10.74 1.19 11.81
CA GLU A 82 10.51 1.69 13.16
C GLU A 82 9.28 1.04 13.81
N LYS A 83 8.17 0.93 13.07
CA LYS A 83 6.95 0.23 13.53
C LYS A 83 7.25 -1.23 13.86
N HIS A 84 7.90 -1.97 12.96
CA HIS A 84 8.30 -3.37 13.20
C HIS A 84 9.25 -3.51 14.38
N ARG A 85 10.17 -2.57 14.61
CA ARG A 85 11.02 -2.57 15.81
C ARG A 85 10.22 -2.34 17.08
N LYS A 86 9.20 -1.49 17.05
CA LYS A 86 8.37 -1.15 18.21
C LYS A 86 7.42 -2.28 18.62
N PHE A 87 6.99 -3.11 17.67
CA PHE A 87 6.07 -4.23 17.92
C PHE A 87 6.76 -5.60 18.08
N ARG A 88 8.09 -5.71 17.90
CA ARG A 88 8.87 -6.88 18.35
C ARG A 88 9.16 -6.77 19.85
N TRP A 89 8.30 -7.38 20.66
CA TRP A 89 8.58 -7.71 22.06
C TRP A 89 8.83 -9.21 22.18
#